data_AF-A0A6A4ID15-F1
#
_entry.id   AF-A0A6A4ID15-F1
#
_cell.length_a   1.000
_cell.length_b   1.000
_cell.length_c   1.000
_cell.angle_alpha   90.00
_cell.angle_beta   90.00
_cell.angle_gamma   90.00
#
_symmetry.space_group_name_H-M   'P 1'
#
loop_
_entity.id
_entity.type
_entity.pdbx_description
1 polymer ?
#
loop_
_entity_poly.entity_id
_entity_poly.type
_entity_poly.pdbx_seq_one_letter_code
_entity_poly.pdbx_strand_id
1 'polypeptide(L)'
;MAEFGVPPSLNPDSREIAADLTRAADALETMQASGDLAPVVTTIPPTSPGIPPALFGAGGPMLKRFDHESAVASRTRSRAASPPPTVKGIGKKVAKPDYSEQKIVVAMVGLPARGKSYLSNKLMIYLRWLEYDVKVFNVGQLRRTKARQKALKLGVKENHNAEFFSHSNVQGTQSRDNLAEESLEMLIQWLKKEETLGFMVYIISIPDATNSTRSRRAKIEARLAKEKGMSLIFLESLCDDPATIAANVELKVSQGDPDYKDHDFLRRIREYEKVYETITEPHLSYLRITNVGEEVAMSRINGYLSSRIAFYLMNLHIRPRNIFFSRHGESQYNVEGKIGGDSLLSPRGMHCVWTSTLKRTIQTAQYLPYTKLTWKSLDELDAGVCDGMTYEEIEQAYPDDYANRDEDKFNYRYRGGESYRDVVVRLEPVIMELERQENILIIGHQAILRCLYAYFHHLPQVDLPYIKIPLHTVIKLTPKAYGCDEERYTLPINAVDTHRPKPKTARQPSINSTTQRRYFVEDEDQTKVSA
;
A
#
# COMPACT_ATOMS: atom_id res chain seq x y z
N MET A 1 -0.71 -19.31 72.15
CA MET A 1 -1.17 -17.91 72.15
C MET A 1 -0.52 -17.21 70.97
N ALA A 2 -1.32 -16.45 70.23
CA ALA A 2 -0.97 -15.80 68.97
C ALA A 2 -0.03 -14.61 69.16
N GLU A 3 0.69 -14.25 68.10
CA GLU A 3 0.72 -12.86 67.60
C GLU A 3 1.21 -12.84 66.14
N PHE A 4 0.45 -12.12 65.30
CA PHE A 4 0.69 -11.89 63.87
C PHE A 4 1.59 -10.65 63.70
N GLY A 5 2.62 -10.75 62.84
CA GLY A 5 3.49 -9.64 62.44
C GLY A 5 3.41 -9.34 60.92
N VAL A 6 3.21 -8.07 60.60
CA VAL A 6 2.96 -7.43 59.29
C VAL A 6 4.12 -7.61 58.28
N PRO A 7 3.87 -7.81 56.96
CA PRO A 7 4.93 -7.83 55.94
C PRO A 7 5.39 -6.42 55.54
N PRO A 8 6.69 -6.21 55.22
CA PRO A 8 7.24 -4.92 54.86
C PRO A 8 6.87 -4.45 53.43
N SER A 9 6.98 -3.14 53.27
CA SER A 9 6.50 -2.23 52.23
C SER A 9 6.92 -2.53 50.77
N LEU A 10 6.02 -2.11 49.87
CA LEU A 10 6.10 -2.09 48.40
C LEU A 10 7.38 -1.44 47.82
N ASN A 11 7.82 -2.02 46.69
CA ASN A 11 8.97 -1.71 45.84
C ASN A 11 9.03 -0.24 45.33
N PRO A 12 10.23 0.30 45.05
CA PRO A 12 10.46 1.69 44.63
C PRO A 12 10.11 2.04 43.16
N ASP A 13 9.60 1.10 42.37
CA ASP A 13 9.35 1.26 40.91
C ASP A 13 8.24 2.27 40.52
N SER A 14 7.42 2.73 41.48
CA SER A 14 6.31 3.65 41.19
C SER A 14 6.76 5.06 40.83
N ARG A 15 7.96 5.49 41.27
CA ARG A 15 8.50 6.82 40.97
C ARG A 15 9.12 6.91 39.58
N GLU A 16 9.68 5.83 39.05
CA GLU A 16 10.20 5.79 37.68
C GLU A 16 9.07 5.80 36.65
N ILE A 17 7.99 5.06 36.91
CA ILE A 17 6.80 5.04 36.02
C ILE A 17 6.15 6.44 35.94
N ALA A 18 6.08 7.17 37.05
CA ALA A 18 5.56 8.54 37.05
C ALA A 18 6.43 9.48 36.21
N ALA A 19 7.76 9.36 36.31
CA ALA A 19 8.70 10.17 35.53
C ALA A 19 8.67 9.82 34.02
N ASP A 20 8.42 8.57 33.66
CA ASP A 20 8.25 8.13 32.27
C ASP A 20 6.94 8.64 31.66
N LEU A 21 5.85 8.65 32.43
CA LEU A 21 4.56 9.20 32.00
C LEU A 21 4.63 10.72 31.81
N THR A 22 5.37 11.45 32.64
CA THR A 22 5.61 12.88 32.45
C THR A 22 6.41 13.15 31.17
N ARG A 23 7.48 12.38 30.92
CA ARG A 23 8.26 12.51 29.67
C ARG A 23 7.45 12.19 28.42
N ALA A 24 6.52 11.24 28.50
CA ALA A 24 5.62 10.92 27.40
C ALA A 24 4.57 12.03 27.14
N ALA A 25 4.07 12.66 28.21
CA ALA A 25 3.20 13.84 28.10
C ALA A 25 3.93 15.02 27.47
N ASP A 26 5.18 15.29 27.90
CA ASP A 26 6.01 16.36 27.34
C ASP A 26 6.30 16.14 25.84
N ALA A 27 6.52 14.89 25.42
CA ALA A 27 6.70 14.55 24.01
C ALA A 27 5.43 14.82 23.17
N LEU A 28 4.25 14.51 23.72
CA LEU A 28 2.97 14.76 23.07
C LEU A 28 2.62 16.26 23.02
N GLU A 29 2.97 17.03 24.06
CA GLU A 29 2.84 18.49 24.07
C GLU A 29 3.81 19.15 23.08
N THR A 30 5.02 18.63 22.95
CA THR A 30 5.99 19.09 21.94
C THR A 30 5.47 18.88 20.52
N MET A 31 4.73 17.79 20.27
CA MET A 31 4.06 17.51 18.99
C MET A 31 2.82 18.40 18.72
N GLN A 32 2.18 18.92 19.76
CA GLN A 32 1.12 19.92 19.60
C GLN A 32 1.70 21.33 19.34
N ALA A 33 2.83 21.65 19.98
CA ALA A 33 3.53 22.93 19.80
C ALA A 33 4.18 23.09 18.41
N SER A 34 4.51 21.98 17.72
CA SER A 34 5.02 21.99 16.33
C SER A 34 3.94 22.17 15.26
N GLY A 35 2.65 22.19 15.63
CA GLY A 35 1.54 22.36 14.68
C GLY A 35 1.16 21.09 13.90
N ASP A 36 1.67 19.92 14.29
CA ASP A 36 1.38 18.63 13.65
C ASP A 36 -0.01 18.03 14.02
N LEU A 37 -0.72 18.68 14.95
CA LEU A 37 -2.07 18.31 15.41
C LEU A 37 -2.95 19.57 15.47
N ALA A 38 -4.16 19.51 14.89
CA ALA A 38 -5.09 20.64 14.84
C ALA A 38 -5.58 21.09 16.24
N PRO A 39 -5.83 22.40 16.46
CA PRO A 39 -6.25 22.91 17.77
C PRO A 39 -7.70 22.55 18.09
N VAL A 40 -7.96 22.32 19.38
CA VAL A 40 -9.26 21.90 19.93
C VAL A 40 -10.23 23.09 19.94
N VAL A 41 -11.37 22.96 19.25
CA VAL A 41 -12.53 23.84 19.44
C VAL A 41 -13.51 23.15 20.38
N THR A 42 -13.53 23.56 21.65
CA THR A 42 -14.52 23.15 22.64
C THR A 42 -15.74 24.07 22.59
N THR A 43 -16.72 23.79 21.72
CA THR A 43 -18.08 24.34 21.87
C THR A 43 -19.11 23.33 21.39
N ILE A 44 -19.90 22.80 22.34
CA ILE A 44 -21.08 21.96 22.09
C ILE A 44 -22.26 22.90 21.77
N PRO A 45 -22.96 22.77 20.62
CA PRO A 45 -24.20 23.51 20.39
C PRO A 45 -25.39 22.81 21.10
N PRO A 46 -26.40 23.57 21.57
CA PRO A 46 -27.55 23.00 22.26
C PRO A 46 -28.47 22.23 21.30
N THR A 47 -28.98 21.10 21.79
CA THR A 47 -29.94 20.22 21.12
C THR A 47 -31.24 20.94 20.77
N SER A 48 -31.67 20.89 19.50
CA SER A 48 -33.01 21.30 19.08
C SER A 48 -34.07 20.25 19.50
N PRO A 49 -35.24 20.65 20.02
CA PRO A 49 -36.32 19.73 20.38
C PRO A 49 -37.22 19.44 19.16
N GLY A 50 -37.49 18.16 18.84
CA GLY A 50 -38.56 17.83 17.88
C GLY A 50 -38.49 16.54 17.05
N ILE A 51 -37.95 15.41 17.55
CA ILE A 51 -38.05 14.13 16.82
C ILE A 51 -38.61 13.04 17.78
N PRO A 52 -39.71 12.33 17.43
CA PRO A 52 -40.28 11.29 18.29
C PRO A 52 -39.42 10.01 18.31
N PRO A 53 -39.43 9.23 19.40
CA PRO A 53 -38.52 8.09 19.56
C PRO A 53 -38.92 6.91 18.67
N ALA A 54 -37.92 6.32 18.00
CA ALA A 54 -38.07 5.09 17.24
C ALA A 54 -38.31 3.89 18.17
N LEU A 55 -39.36 3.12 17.87
CA LEU A 55 -39.88 2.02 18.67
C LEU A 55 -39.19 0.69 18.31
N PHE A 56 -37.88 0.54 18.54
CA PHE A 56 -37.20 -0.77 18.55
C PHE A 56 -35.88 -0.67 19.32
N GLY A 57 -35.95 -0.85 20.64
CA GLY A 57 -34.79 -0.88 21.54
C GLY A 57 -34.29 -2.30 21.78
N ALA A 58 -32.99 -2.53 21.55
CA ALA A 58 -32.28 -3.77 21.84
C ALA A 58 -32.08 -3.99 23.36
N GLY A 59 -33.17 -4.23 24.09
CA GLY A 59 -33.13 -4.38 25.55
C GLY A 59 -34.24 -5.23 26.17
N GLY A 60 -34.95 -6.03 25.36
CA GLY A 60 -36.07 -6.84 25.85
C GLY A 60 -35.64 -8.03 26.72
N PRO A 61 -36.47 -8.44 27.71
CA PRO A 61 -36.18 -9.53 28.65
C PRO A 61 -36.03 -10.93 28.00
N MET A 62 -36.36 -11.08 26.72
CA MET A 62 -36.10 -12.31 25.97
C MET A 62 -34.60 -12.55 25.68
N LEU A 63 -33.79 -11.51 25.50
CA LEU A 63 -32.34 -11.70 25.26
C LEU A 63 -31.61 -12.16 26.53
N LYS A 64 -32.08 -11.76 27.72
CA LYS A 64 -31.47 -12.17 29.00
C LYS A 64 -31.68 -13.66 29.34
N ARG A 65 -32.66 -14.34 28.71
CA ARG A 65 -32.87 -15.79 28.91
C ARG A 65 -31.90 -16.64 28.08
N PHE A 66 -31.51 -16.17 26.90
CA PHE A 66 -30.54 -16.87 26.04
C PHE A 66 -29.11 -16.89 26.61
N ASP A 67 -28.71 -15.82 27.32
CA ASP A 67 -27.40 -15.76 27.98
C ASP A 67 -27.29 -16.70 29.19
N HIS A 68 -28.40 -16.92 29.91
CA HIS A 68 -28.39 -17.76 31.12
C HIS A 68 -28.36 -19.27 30.83
N GLU A 69 -28.98 -19.73 29.75
CA GLU A 69 -28.90 -21.15 29.33
C GLU A 69 -27.55 -21.48 28.68
N SER A 70 -26.94 -20.51 27.99
CA SER A 70 -25.62 -20.69 27.34
C SER A 70 -24.44 -20.62 28.34
N ALA A 71 -24.59 -19.90 29.46
CA ALA A 71 -23.54 -19.73 30.46
C ALA A 71 -23.36 -20.94 31.41
N VAL A 72 -24.32 -21.88 31.47
CA VAL A 72 -24.25 -23.07 32.34
C VAL A 72 -23.64 -24.28 31.62
N ALA A 73 -23.63 -24.31 30.29
CA ALA A 73 -23.05 -25.40 29.50
C ALA A 73 -21.51 -25.37 29.37
N SER A 74 -20.83 -24.29 29.78
CA SER A 74 -19.38 -24.11 29.56
C SER A 74 -18.48 -24.42 30.75
N ARG A 75 -18.99 -25.01 31.84
CA ARG A 75 -18.19 -25.35 33.05
C ARG A 75 -17.72 -26.80 33.13
N THR A 76 -17.64 -27.52 32.02
CA THR A 76 -16.94 -28.81 31.99
C THR A 76 -15.46 -28.55 31.75
N ARG A 77 -14.61 -28.74 32.77
CA ARG A 77 -13.14 -28.77 32.62
C ARG A 77 -12.79 -29.77 31.52
N SER A 78 -12.34 -29.28 30.37
CA SER A 78 -11.78 -30.11 29.31
C SER A 78 -10.46 -30.70 29.79
N ARG A 79 -10.47 -32.02 29.96
CA ARG A 79 -9.27 -32.85 30.10
C ARG A 79 -8.42 -32.66 28.83
N ALA A 80 -7.09 -32.56 28.97
CA ALA A 80 -6.19 -32.35 27.83
C ALA A 80 -6.52 -33.33 26.70
N ALA A 81 -6.95 -32.78 25.56
CA ALA A 81 -7.26 -33.59 24.38
C ALA A 81 -5.94 -34.14 23.84
N SER A 82 -5.87 -35.46 23.66
CA SER A 82 -4.86 -36.09 22.80
C SER A 82 -4.83 -35.37 21.44
N PRO A 83 -3.65 -35.06 20.89
CA PRO A 83 -3.55 -34.27 19.67
C PRO A 83 -4.33 -34.96 18.55
N PRO A 84 -5.11 -34.19 17.76
CA PRO A 84 -5.83 -34.76 16.63
C PRO A 84 -4.82 -35.44 15.68
N PRO A 85 -5.20 -36.55 15.03
CA PRO A 85 -4.30 -37.25 14.13
C PRO A 85 -3.77 -36.27 13.07
N THR A 86 -2.47 -36.36 12.78
CA THR A 86 -1.80 -35.53 11.79
C THR A 86 -2.45 -35.73 10.42
N VAL A 87 -3.36 -34.84 10.03
CA VAL A 87 -3.85 -34.81 8.66
C VAL A 87 -2.72 -34.26 7.81
N LYS A 88 -2.05 -35.13 7.04
CA LYS A 88 -1.03 -34.71 6.07
C LYS A 88 -1.72 -33.94 4.94
N GLY A 89 -1.24 -32.73 4.62
CA GLY A 89 -1.58 -32.04 3.36
C GLY A 89 -2.66 -30.94 3.41
N ILE A 90 -3.00 -30.36 4.57
CA ILE A 90 -3.97 -29.24 4.66
C ILE A 90 -3.31 -27.85 4.75
N GLY A 91 -2.08 -27.75 5.27
CA GLY A 91 -1.26 -26.52 5.15
C GLY A 91 -0.76 -26.36 3.72
N LYS A 92 -1.62 -25.93 2.80
CA LYS A 92 -1.27 -25.76 1.38
C LYS A 92 -0.75 -24.34 1.13
N LYS A 93 0.24 -24.21 0.25
CA LYS A 93 0.56 -22.91 -0.38
C LYS A 93 -0.71 -22.40 -1.05
N VAL A 94 -1.12 -21.18 -0.76
CA VAL A 94 -2.29 -20.58 -1.41
C VAL A 94 -1.96 -20.42 -2.89
N ALA A 95 -2.78 -21.03 -3.75
CA ALA A 95 -2.68 -20.80 -5.18
C ALA A 95 -2.96 -19.33 -5.47
N LYS A 96 -2.15 -18.71 -6.34
CA LYS A 96 -2.46 -17.38 -6.86
C LYS A 96 -3.89 -17.42 -7.42
N PRO A 97 -4.79 -16.51 -7.03
CA PRO A 97 -6.11 -16.46 -7.63
C PRO A 97 -5.97 -16.32 -9.15
N ASP A 98 -6.75 -17.11 -9.88
CA ASP A 98 -6.68 -17.12 -11.33
C ASP A 98 -7.38 -15.88 -11.90
N TYR A 99 -6.57 -14.90 -12.28
CA TYR A 99 -6.99 -13.69 -13.00
C TYR A 99 -6.58 -13.74 -14.49
N SER A 100 -6.29 -14.94 -15.03
CA SER A 100 -5.51 -15.14 -16.27
C SER A 100 -6.15 -14.65 -17.58
N GLU A 101 -7.45 -14.34 -17.62
CA GLU A 101 -8.14 -14.13 -18.89
C GLU A 101 -8.12 -12.67 -19.40
N GLN A 102 -7.76 -11.68 -18.58
CA GLN A 102 -7.83 -10.26 -18.96
C GLN A 102 -6.46 -9.61 -19.09
N LYS A 103 -6.14 -9.06 -20.27
CA LYS A 103 -4.95 -8.23 -20.51
C LYS A 103 -5.42 -6.80 -20.75
N ILE A 104 -5.07 -5.82 -19.91
CA ILE A 104 -5.49 -4.42 -20.13
C ILE A 104 -4.31 -3.48 -20.32
N VAL A 105 -4.40 -2.70 -21.38
CA VAL A 105 -3.49 -1.60 -21.66
C VAL A 105 -4.09 -0.32 -21.11
N VAL A 106 -3.39 0.34 -20.20
CA VAL A 106 -3.72 1.68 -19.70
C VAL A 106 -2.84 2.72 -20.41
N ALA A 107 -3.43 3.45 -21.36
CA ALA A 107 -2.76 4.52 -22.07
C ALA A 107 -2.94 5.85 -21.33
N MET A 108 -1.85 6.42 -20.80
CA MET A 108 -1.94 7.73 -20.11
C MET A 108 -2.17 8.85 -21.13
N VAL A 109 -3.08 9.77 -20.81
CA VAL A 109 -3.37 10.99 -21.59
C VAL A 109 -3.19 12.20 -20.68
N GLY A 110 -2.67 13.31 -21.20
CA GLY A 110 -2.57 14.57 -20.46
C GLY A 110 -1.27 15.32 -20.72
N LEU A 111 -1.25 16.61 -20.40
CA LEU A 111 -0.09 17.50 -20.60
C LEU A 111 1.09 17.14 -19.68
N PRO A 112 2.34 17.53 -20.01
CA PRO A 112 3.48 17.38 -19.11
C PRO A 112 3.22 18.03 -17.75
N ALA A 113 3.83 17.48 -16.69
CA ALA A 113 3.67 17.94 -15.30
C ALA A 113 2.23 17.91 -14.71
N ARG A 114 1.28 17.21 -15.35
CA ARG A 114 -0.10 17.03 -14.83
C ARG A 114 -0.32 15.72 -14.08
N GLY A 115 0.64 15.22 -13.31
CA GLY A 115 0.42 14.02 -12.47
C GLY A 115 0.43 12.64 -13.15
N LYS A 116 0.61 12.54 -14.48
CA LYS A 116 0.64 11.22 -15.18
C LYS A 116 1.62 10.21 -14.58
N SER A 117 2.85 10.63 -14.28
CA SER A 117 3.85 9.74 -13.68
C SER A 117 3.44 9.30 -12.27
N TYR A 118 2.81 10.18 -11.50
CA TYR A 118 2.32 9.89 -10.15
C TYR A 118 1.21 8.83 -10.20
N LEU A 119 0.16 9.08 -10.99
CA LEU A 119 -0.95 8.13 -11.18
C LEU A 119 -0.44 6.78 -11.69
N SER A 120 0.48 6.80 -12.66
CA SER A 120 1.06 5.56 -13.18
C SER A 120 1.80 4.76 -12.10
N ASN A 121 2.56 5.45 -11.24
CA ASN A 121 3.35 4.81 -10.21
C ASN A 121 2.44 4.23 -9.12
N LYS A 122 1.48 5.03 -8.62
CA LYS A 122 0.50 4.59 -7.61
C LYS A 122 -0.31 3.40 -8.08
N LEU A 123 -0.83 3.45 -9.30
CA LEU A 123 -1.56 2.33 -9.90
C LEU A 123 -0.70 1.07 -9.99
N MET A 124 0.56 1.21 -10.41
CA MET A 124 1.50 0.08 -10.47
C MET A 124 1.76 -0.52 -9.09
N ILE A 125 1.97 0.30 -8.07
CA ILE A 125 2.21 -0.16 -6.68
C ILE A 125 1.01 -0.95 -6.17
N TYR A 126 -0.19 -0.39 -6.30
CA TYR A 126 -1.43 -1.03 -5.85
C TYR A 126 -1.66 -2.37 -6.54
N LEU A 127 -1.54 -2.41 -7.86
CA LEU A 127 -1.77 -3.64 -8.60
C LEU A 127 -0.71 -4.71 -8.33
N ARG A 128 0.57 -4.35 -8.20
CA ARG A 128 1.63 -5.30 -7.81
C ARG A 128 1.45 -5.81 -6.38
N TRP A 129 0.94 -4.96 -5.49
CA TRP A 129 0.63 -5.36 -4.12
C TRP A 129 -0.50 -6.41 -4.11
N LEU A 130 -1.49 -6.28 -5.01
CA LEU A 130 -2.51 -7.30 -5.29
C LEU A 130 -2.03 -8.46 -6.18
N GLU A 131 -0.72 -8.55 -6.43
CA GLU A 131 -0.05 -9.59 -7.21
C GLU A 131 -0.32 -9.63 -8.71
N TYR A 132 -0.77 -8.52 -9.29
CA TYR A 132 -0.85 -8.38 -10.73
C TYR A 132 0.52 -8.07 -11.34
N ASP A 133 0.77 -8.63 -12.53
CA ASP A 133 2.00 -8.38 -13.29
C ASP A 133 1.90 -7.04 -14.02
N VAL A 134 2.47 -6.00 -13.42
CA VAL A 134 2.40 -4.64 -13.98
C VAL A 134 3.76 -4.16 -14.45
N LYS A 135 3.78 -3.55 -15.64
CA LYS A 135 4.98 -2.94 -16.22
C LYS A 135 4.66 -1.58 -16.84
N VAL A 136 5.54 -0.62 -16.59
CA VAL A 136 5.40 0.76 -17.10
C VAL A 136 6.38 0.96 -18.25
N PHE A 137 5.84 1.34 -19.40
CA PHE A 137 6.62 1.67 -20.60
C PHE A 137 6.62 3.19 -20.74
N ASN A 138 7.80 3.79 -20.60
CA ASN A 138 7.94 5.24 -20.63
C ASN A 138 8.72 5.66 -21.87
N VAL A 139 7.99 6.21 -22.84
CA VAL A 139 8.55 6.64 -24.13
C VAL A 139 9.61 7.74 -23.94
N GLY A 140 9.45 8.62 -22.95
CA GLY A 140 10.46 9.64 -22.67
C GLY A 140 11.77 9.04 -22.17
N GLN A 141 11.70 7.92 -21.44
CA GLN A 141 12.91 7.16 -21.10
C GLN A 141 13.48 6.43 -22.30
N LEU A 142 12.64 5.78 -23.11
CA LEU A 142 13.08 5.14 -24.35
C LEU A 142 13.83 6.14 -25.27
N ARG A 143 13.26 7.34 -25.47
CA ARG A 143 13.88 8.46 -26.21
C ARG A 143 15.26 8.78 -25.65
N ARG A 144 15.36 8.99 -24.34
CA ARG A 144 16.63 9.34 -23.68
C ARG A 144 17.66 8.23 -23.78
N THR A 145 17.26 6.98 -23.59
CA THR A 145 18.18 5.83 -23.68
C THR A 145 18.71 5.69 -25.10
N LYS A 146 17.86 5.78 -26.12
CA LYS A 146 18.29 5.75 -27.52
C LYS A 146 19.21 6.91 -27.89
N ALA A 147 18.90 8.13 -27.46
CA ALA A 147 19.78 9.26 -27.71
C ALA A 147 21.15 9.12 -27.04
N ARG A 148 21.22 8.55 -25.82
CA ARG A 148 22.50 8.22 -25.18
C ARG A 148 23.25 7.14 -25.94
N GLN A 149 22.58 6.05 -26.33
CA GLN A 149 23.19 4.97 -27.11
C GLN A 149 23.72 5.49 -28.46
N LYS A 150 22.97 6.37 -29.14
CA LYS A 150 23.39 6.99 -30.39
C LYS A 150 24.58 7.93 -30.19
N ALA A 151 24.60 8.71 -29.11
CA ALA A 151 25.75 9.53 -28.75
C ALA A 151 26.99 8.68 -28.43
N LEU A 152 26.83 7.53 -27.79
CA LEU A 152 27.91 6.58 -27.50
C LEU A 152 28.42 5.86 -28.75
N LYS A 153 27.52 5.39 -29.63
CA LYS A 153 27.87 4.61 -30.83
C LYS A 153 28.36 5.49 -31.99
N LEU A 154 27.79 6.69 -32.17
CA LEU A 154 28.01 7.56 -33.34
C LEU A 154 28.63 8.92 -33.00
N GLY A 155 28.84 9.26 -31.72
CA GLY A 155 29.34 10.58 -31.29
C GLY A 155 28.34 11.74 -31.46
N VAL A 156 27.14 11.48 -32.00
CA VAL A 156 26.13 12.51 -32.27
C VAL A 156 25.24 12.71 -31.04
N LYS A 157 25.35 13.89 -30.41
CA LYS A 157 24.41 14.31 -29.37
C LYS A 157 23.14 14.87 -30.01
N GLU A 158 22.01 14.21 -29.81
CA GLU A 158 20.72 14.74 -30.22
C GLU A 158 20.29 15.89 -29.29
N ASN A 159 19.75 16.95 -29.88
CA ASN A 159 19.20 18.08 -29.14
C ASN A 159 17.70 17.89 -28.96
N HIS A 160 17.25 17.67 -27.73
CA HIS A 160 15.84 17.46 -27.37
C HIS A 160 15.27 18.70 -26.64
N ASN A 161 15.44 19.88 -27.24
CA ASN A 161 14.92 21.17 -26.75
C ASN A 161 13.43 21.37 -27.10
N ALA A 162 12.81 22.49 -26.71
CA ALA A 162 11.40 22.78 -27.02
C ALA A 162 11.05 22.69 -28.53
N GLU A 163 12.00 23.01 -29.42
CA GLU A 163 11.83 22.92 -30.87
C GLU A 163 11.70 21.47 -31.36
N PHE A 164 12.37 20.51 -30.71
CA PHE A 164 12.13 19.09 -30.95
C PHE A 164 10.69 18.69 -30.63
N PHE A 165 10.00 19.37 -29.70
CA PHE A 165 8.62 19.07 -29.30
C PHE A 165 7.55 19.89 -30.04
N SER A 166 7.95 20.86 -30.86
CA SER A 166 6.99 21.67 -31.61
C SER A 166 6.27 20.83 -32.66
N HIS A 167 5.00 21.16 -32.90
CA HIS A 167 4.15 20.49 -33.91
C HIS A 167 4.51 20.90 -35.34
N SER A 168 5.16 22.06 -35.51
CA SER A 168 5.70 22.48 -36.81
C SER A 168 6.95 21.68 -37.23
N ASN A 169 7.60 20.99 -36.29
CA ASN A 169 8.74 20.15 -36.56
C ASN A 169 8.30 18.75 -37.04
N VAL A 170 8.23 18.57 -38.37
CA VAL A 170 7.80 17.32 -39.00
C VAL A 170 8.74 16.16 -38.63
N GLN A 171 10.06 16.38 -38.64
CA GLN A 171 11.04 15.34 -38.30
C GLN A 171 10.96 14.93 -36.82
N GLY A 172 10.85 15.92 -35.92
CA GLY A 172 10.64 15.67 -34.50
C GLY A 172 9.34 14.92 -34.23
N THR A 173 8.26 15.29 -34.91
CA THR A 173 6.96 14.59 -34.81
C THR A 173 7.06 13.15 -35.28
N GLN A 174 7.66 12.90 -36.45
CA GLN A 174 7.86 11.55 -36.96
C GLN A 174 8.73 10.68 -36.04
N SER A 175 9.80 11.26 -35.48
CA SER A 175 10.64 10.58 -34.48
C SER A 175 9.84 10.19 -33.22
N ARG A 176 9.02 11.11 -32.69
CA ARG A 176 8.16 10.86 -31.51
C ARG A 176 7.03 9.86 -31.80
N ASP A 177 6.51 9.81 -33.03
CA ASP A 177 5.56 8.80 -33.50
C ASP A 177 6.22 7.41 -33.48
N ASN A 178 7.39 7.27 -34.12
CA ASN A 178 8.12 6.00 -34.19
C ASN A 178 8.48 5.45 -32.80
N LEU A 179 8.95 6.30 -31.89
CA LEU A 179 9.27 5.90 -30.51
C LEU A 179 8.03 5.41 -29.74
N ALA A 180 6.87 6.00 -29.99
CA ALA A 180 5.62 5.57 -29.36
C ALA A 180 5.13 4.24 -29.93
N GLU A 181 5.22 4.06 -31.25
CA GLU A 181 4.89 2.79 -31.92
C GLU A 181 5.79 1.64 -31.45
N GLU A 182 7.09 1.89 -31.35
CA GLU A 182 8.05 0.91 -30.83
C GLU A 182 7.74 0.57 -29.36
N SER A 183 7.48 1.58 -28.53
CA SER A 183 7.10 1.33 -27.13
C SER A 183 5.80 0.55 -27.00
N LEU A 184 4.85 0.72 -27.92
CA LEU A 184 3.62 -0.07 -27.98
C LEU A 184 3.89 -1.50 -28.44
N GLU A 185 4.81 -1.71 -29.38
CA GLU A 185 5.19 -3.06 -29.83
C GLU A 185 5.93 -3.83 -28.73
N MET A 186 6.90 -3.22 -28.04
CA MET A 186 7.57 -3.83 -26.88
C MET A 186 6.57 -4.24 -25.80
N LEU A 187 5.53 -3.42 -25.60
CA LEU A 187 4.44 -3.70 -24.69
C LEU A 187 3.62 -4.91 -25.13
N ILE A 188 3.20 -4.96 -26.40
CA ILE A 188 2.43 -6.07 -26.98
C ILE A 188 3.23 -7.38 -26.94
N GLN A 189 4.52 -7.32 -27.25
CA GLN A 189 5.40 -8.47 -27.18
C GLN A 189 5.53 -9.00 -25.74
N TRP A 190 5.69 -8.12 -24.75
CA TRP A 190 5.71 -8.55 -23.36
C TRP A 190 4.35 -9.10 -22.91
N LEU A 191 3.22 -8.55 -23.38
CA LEU A 191 1.86 -9.09 -23.18
C LEU A 191 1.63 -10.49 -23.75
N LYS A 192 2.38 -10.85 -24.79
CA LYS A 192 2.23 -12.12 -25.52
C LYS A 192 3.04 -13.26 -24.94
N LYS A 193 4.02 -13.00 -24.06
CA LYS A 193 4.85 -14.07 -23.48
C LYS A 193 3.98 -15.02 -22.65
N GLU A 194 4.15 -16.34 -22.83
CA GLU A 194 3.32 -17.35 -22.15
C GLU A 194 3.62 -17.46 -20.64
N GLU A 195 4.83 -17.09 -20.22
CA GLU A 195 5.25 -17.09 -18.81
C GLU A 195 4.66 -15.95 -17.98
N THR A 196 4.04 -14.96 -18.63
CA THR A 196 3.28 -13.91 -17.93
C THR A 196 1.88 -14.43 -17.61
N LEU A 197 1.85 -15.35 -16.64
CA LEU A 197 0.64 -15.89 -16.01
C LEU A 197 0.00 -14.80 -15.14
N GLY A 198 -1.04 -14.17 -15.67
CA GLY A 198 -1.89 -13.29 -14.89
C GLY A 198 -2.21 -12.01 -15.61
N PHE A 199 -3.22 -11.33 -15.10
CA PHE A 199 -3.66 -10.04 -15.59
C PHE A 199 -2.53 -9.01 -15.60
N MET A 200 -2.34 -8.38 -16.77
CA MET A 200 -1.26 -7.42 -16.98
C MET A 200 -1.82 -6.05 -17.27
N VAL A 201 -1.49 -5.08 -16.40
CA VAL A 201 -1.77 -3.66 -16.62
C VAL A 201 -0.53 -2.99 -17.16
N TYR A 202 -0.73 -2.21 -18.21
CA TYR A 202 0.35 -1.46 -18.82
C TYR A 202 0.11 -0.01 -18.67
N ILE A 203 1.12 0.73 -18.26
CA ILE A 203 0.97 2.16 -18.20
C ILE A 203 1.92 2.77 -19.21
N ILE A 204 1.36 3.22 -20.32
CA ILE A 204 2.12 3.97 -21.32
C ILE A 204 2.18 5.41 -20.83
N SER A 205 3.24 5.75 -20.10
CA SER A 205 3.51 7.13 -19.66
C SER A 205 4.41 7.78 -20.69
N ILE A 206 3.83 8.59 -21.57
CA ILE A 206 4.59 9.28 -22.62
C ILE A 206 4.71 10.76 -22.25
N PRO A 207 5.87 11.22 -21.72
CA PRO A 207 6.17 12.64 -21.63
C PRO A 207 6.25 13.32 -23.01
N ASP A 208 6.53 12.55 -24.08
CA ASP A 208 6.92 13.06 -25.41
C ASP A 208 5.84 12.96 -26.50
N ALA A 209 4.77 12.23 -26.24
CA ALA A 209 3.59 12.08 -27.09
C ALA A 209 2.41 11.78 -26.16
N THR A 210 1.90 12.83 -25.54
CA THR A 210 0.90 12.90 -24.47
C THR A 210 -0.44 12.21 -24.74
N ASN A 211 -0.53 11.38 -25.79
CA ASN A 211 -1.76 10.83 -26.39
C ASN A 211 -2.84 11.90 -26.53
N SER A 212 -2.36 13.14 -26.69
CA SER A 212 -3.13 14.35 -26.55
C SER A 212 -3.94 14.64 -27.79
N THR A 213 -3.67 13.97 -28.91
CA THR A 213 -4.46 14.11 -30.13
C THR A 213 -5.35 12.89 -30.34
N ARG A 214 -6.54 13.12 -30.88
CA ARG A 214 -7.50 12.08 -31.29
C ARG A 214 -6.85 11.10 -32.27
N SER A 215 -6.07 11.63 -33.22
CA SER A 215 -5.33 10.82 -34.20
C SER A 215 -4.38 9.83 -33.53
N ARG A 216 -3.65 10.24 -32.48
CA ARG A 216 -2.74 9.34 -31.76
C ARG A 216 -3.49 8.25 -31.01
N ARG A 217 -4.59 8.60 -30.33
CA ARG A 217 -5.44 7.62 -29.63
C ARG A 217 -6.03 6.59 -30.59
N ALA A 218 -6.50 7.04 -31.76
CA ALA A 218 -6.98 6.16 -32.82
C ALA A 218 -5.90 5.20 -33.35
N LYS A 219 -4.63 5.64 -33.48
CA LYS A 219 -3.51 4.75 -33.84
C LYS A 219 -3.29 3.64 -32.80
N ILE A 220 -3.34 3.97 -31.51
CA ILE A 220 -3.18 3.00 -30.41
C ILE A 220 -4.34 2.00 -30.42
N GLU A 221 -5.57 2.48 -30.53
CA GLU A 221 -6.78 1.65 -30.62
C GLU A 221 -6.70 0.70 -31.83
N ALA A 222 -6.40 1.23 -33.03
CA ALA A 222 -6.32 0.43 -34.25
C ALA A 222 -5.20 -0.62 -34.20
N ARG A 223 -4.07 -0.33 -33.53
CA ARG A 223 -2.99 -1.30 -33.35
C ARG A 223 -3.37 -2.39 -32.36
N LEU A 224 -3.99 -2.04 -31.24
CA LEU A 224 -4.40 -3.00 -30.20
C LEU A 224 -5.61 -3.84 -30.61
N ALA A 225 -6.51 -3.31 -31.44
CA ALA A 225 -7.66 -4.05 -31.97
C ALA A 225 -7.27 -5.28 -32.81
N LYS A 226 -6.01 -5.34 -33.30
CA LYS A 226 -5.46 -6.50 -33.99
C LYS A 226 -5.07 -7.65 -33.04
N GLU A 227 -4.99 -7.37 -31.74
CA GLU A 227 -4.55 -8.32 -30.72
C GLU A 227 -5.75 -8.92 -29.98
N LYS A 228 -5.85 -10.25 -29.98
CA LYS A 228 -6.93 -10.95 -29.29
C LYS A 228 -6.70 -10.95 -27.77
N GLY A 229 -7.78 -10.75 -27.01
CA GLY A 229 -7.76 -10.82 -25.55
C GLY A 229 -7.11 -9.63 -24.84
N MET A 230 -6.84 -8.53 -25.56
CA MET A 230 -6.33 -7.28 -24.98
C MET A 230 -7.42 -6.20 -24.99
N SER A 231 -7.63 -5.55 -23.86
CA SER A 231 -8.51 -4.38 -23.72
C SER A 231 -7.70 -3.10 -23.53
N LEU A 232 -8.26 -1.96 -23.90
CA LEU A 232 -7.61 -0.66 -23.82
C LEU A 232 -8.45 0.27 -22.94
N ILE A 233 -7.81 0.92 -21.98
CA ILE A 233 -8.37 1.98 -21.15
C ILE A 233 -7.49 3.21 -21.27
N PHE A 234 -8.07 4.37 -21.56
CA PHE A 234 -7.34 5.62 -21.48
C PHE A 234 -7.44 6.22 -20.07
N LEU A 235 -6.32 6.62 -19.48
CA LEU A 235 -6.28 7.32 -18.19
C LEU A 235 -5.83 8.77 -18.42
N GLU A 236 -6.81 9.67 -18.47
CA GLU A 236 -6.58 11.10 -18.68
C GLU A 236 -6.35 11.81 -17.35
N SER A 237 -5.22 12.48 -17.23
CA SER A 237 -4.89 13.32 -16.07
C SER A 237 -4.98 14.79 -16.46
N LEU A 238 -6.08 15.41 -16.07
CA LEU A 238 -6.31 16.84 -16.20
C LEU A 238 -5.99 17.52 -14.87
N CYS A 239 -5.27 18.63 -14.94
CA CYS A 239 -5.00 19.47 -13.80
C CYS A 239 -4.86 20.87 -14.38
N ASP A 240 -5.59 21.85 -13.89
CA ASP A 240 -5.44 23.26 -14.23
C ASP A 240 -4.97 24.11 -13.05
N ASP A 241 -4.98 23.55 -11.83
CA ASP A 241 -4.45 24.17 -10.61
C ASP A 241 -2.95 24.58 -10.74
N PRO A 242 -2.64 25.90 -10.72
CA PRO A 242 -1.28 26.43 -10.76
C PRO A 242 -0.35 25.87 -9.68
N ALA A 243 -0.85 25.67 -8.46
CA ALA A 243 -0.04 25.22 -7.34
C ALA A 243 0.43 23.77 -7.53
N THR A 244 -0.50 22.88 -7.92
CA THR A 244 -0.19 21.48 -8.24
C THR A 244 0.79 21.36 -9.42
N ILE A 245 0.64 22.18 -10.47
CA ILE A 245 1.57 22.17 -11.60
C ILE A 245 2.96 22.59 -11.14
N ALA A 246 3.07 23.68 -10.39
CA ALA A 246 4.35 24.19 -9.89
C ALA A 246 5.07 23.12 -9.05
N ALA A 247 4.36 22.50 -8.10
CA ALA A 247 4.90 21.42 -7.27
C ALA A 247 5.36 20.21 -8.11
N ASN A 248 4.58 19.82 -9.12
CA ASN A 248 4.96 18.73 -10.03
C ASN A 248 6.20 19.05 -10.87
N VAL A 249 6.38 20.31 -11.29
CA VAL A 249 7.57 20.77 -12.01
C VAL A 249 8.78 20.75 -11.10
N GLU A 250 8.68 21.34 -9.92
CA GLU A 250 9.76 21.37 -8.92
C GLU A 250 10.24 19.96 -8.54
N LEU A 251 9.30 19.03 -8.36
CA LEU A 251 9.61 17.63 -8.08
C LEU A 251 10.39 16.95 -9.21
N LYS A 252 10.15 17.32 -10.47
CA LYS A 252 10.90 16.78 -11.62
C LYS A 252 12.29 17.41 -11.73
N VAL A 253 12.41 18.70 -11.43
CA VAL A 253 13.69 19.43 -11.39
C VAL A 253 14.60 18.87 -10.30
N SER A 254 14.09 18.74 -9.07
CA SER A 254 14.83 18.20 -7.92
C SER A 254 15.30 16.75 -8.13
N GLN A 255 14.56 15.97 -8.92
CA GLN A 255 14.96 14.62 -9.34
C GLN A 255 16.02 14.58 -10.45
N GLY A 256 16.52 15.74 -10.90
CA GLY A 256 17.54 15.84 -11.93
C GLY A 256 17.05 15.39 -13.31
N ASP A 257 15.74 15.49 -13.58
CA ASP A 257 15.18 15.11 -14.89
C ASP A 257 15.79 16.03 -15.97
N PRO A 258 16.55 15.50 -16.95
CA PRO A 258 17.26 16.33 -17.93
C PRO A 258 16.34 17.21 -18.78
N ASP A 259 15.08 16.78 -18.93
CA ASP A 259 14.04 17.48 -19.70
C ASP A 259 13.46 18.70 -18.96
N TYR A 260 13.80 18.89 -17.68
CA TYR A 260 13.22 19.89 -16.79
C TYR A 260 14.19 21.00 -16.38
N LYS A 261 15.35 21.09 -17.03
CA LYS A 261 16.29 22.22 -16.82
C LYS A 261 15.75 23.46 -17.56
N ASP A 262 15.51 24.53 -16.80
CA ASP A 262 15.30 25.91 -17.29
C ASP A 262 13.95 26.24 -17.98
N HIS A 263 13.89 27.44 -18.57
CA HIS A 263 12.76 28.02 -19.33
C HIS A 263 12.34 27.22 -20.58
N ASP A 264 13.04 26.16 -20.93
CA ASP A 264 12.71 25.28 -22.06
C ASP A 264 11.47 24.42 -21.76
N PHE A 265 11.30 24.00 -20.50
CA PHE A 265 10.17 23.14 -20.11
C PHE A 265 8.81 23.86 -20.21
N LEU A 266 8.72 25.11 -19.77
CA LEU A 266 7.49 25.90 -19.90
C LEU A 266 7.13 26.14 -21.37
N ARG A 267 8.12 26.37 -22.23
CA ARG A 267 7.92 26.47 -23.68
C ARG A 267 7.41 25.15 -24.26
N ARG A 268 7.96 24.02 -23.83
CA ARG A 268 7.47 22.69 -24.19
C ARG A 268 6.01 22.46 -23.79
N ILE A 269 5.59 22.85 -22.59
CA ILE A 269 4.17 22.73 -22.19
C ILE A 269 3.27 23.50 -23.17
N ARG A 270 3.63 24.75 -23.49
CA ARG A 270 2.87 25.58 -24.45
C ARG A 270 2.76 24.95 -25.83
N GLU A 271 3.81 24.27 -26.30
CA GLU A 271 3.75 23.54 -27.58
C GLU A 271 2.76 22.37 -27.55
N TYR A 272 2.63 21.67 -26.41
CA TYR A 272 1.62 20.62 -26.24
C TYR A 272 0.20 21.17 -26.07
N GLU A 273 0.05 22.30 -25.38
CA GLU A 273 -1.26 22.95 -25.17
C GLU A 273 -1.92 23.33 -26.50
N LYS A 274 -1.14 23.77 -27.50
CA LYS A 274 -1.63 24.16 -28.84
C LYS A 274 -2.41 23.06 -29.56
N VAL A 275 -2.16 21.79 -29.24
CA VAL A 275 -2.76 20.63 -29.92
C VAL A 275 -3.50 19.69 -28.98
N TYR A 276 -3.65 20.08 -27.71
CA TYR A 276 -4.22 19.19 -26.72
C TYR A 276 -5.72 19.02 -26.95
N GLU A 277 -6.13 17.81 -27.24
CA GLU A 277 -7.51 17.38 -27.41
C GLU A 277 -7.88 16.43 -26.27
N THR A 278 -8.73 16.90 -25.34
CA THR A 278 -9.30 16.05 -24.30
C THR A 278 -10.09 14.87 -24.91
N ILE A 279 -10.29 13.81 -24.14
CA ILE A 279 -11.04 12.65 -24.61
C ILE A 279 -12.51 13.01 -24.77
N THR A 280 -13.07 12.80 -25.96
CA THR A 280 -14.50 13.05 -26.23
C THR A 280 -15.15 11.93 -27.01
N GLU A 281 -14.32 10.98 -27.48
CA GLU A 281 -14.72 9.86 -28.31
C GLU A 281 -15.64 8.91 -27.50
N PRO A 282 -16.92 8.75 -27.88
CA PRO A 282 -17.92 8.07 -27.04
C PRO A 282 -17.75 6.55 -27.02
N HIS A 283 -16.98 5.98 -27.95
CA HIS A 283 -16.71 4.55 -28.03
C HIS A 283 -15.54 4.11 -27.14
N LEU A 284 -14.70 5.06 -26.68
CA LEU A 284 -13.52 4.75 -25.88
C LEU A 284 -13.88 4.39 -24.43
N SER A 285 -13.16 3.40 -23.89
CA SER A 285 -13.08 3.16 -22.46
C SER A 285 -12.05 4.11 -21.85
N TYR A 286 -12.49 4.99 -20.94
CA TYR A 286 -11.58 5.93 -20.30
C TYR A 286 -11.97 6.26 -18.86
N LEU A 287 -10.97 6.67 -18.10
CA LEU A 287 -11.08 7.34 -16.82
C LEU A 287 -10.37 8.68 -16.92
N ARG A 288 -11.05 9.75 -16.56
CA ARG A 288 -10.49 11.10 -16.46
C ARG A 288 -10.48 11.51 -15.00
N ILE A 289 -9.33 11.97 -14.54
CA ILE A 289 -9.14 12.55 -13.21
C ILE A 289 -8.79 14.02 -13.42
N THR A 290 -9.66 14.91 -12.94
CA THR A 290 -9.47 16.36 -12.97
C THR A 290 -9.03 16.83 -11.58
N ASN A 291 -8.02 17.71 -11.55
CA ASN A 291 -7.51 18.35 -10.33
C ASN A 291 -7.27 17.37 -9.18
N VAL A 292 -6.67 16.24 -9.53
CA VAL A 292 -6.21 15.24 -8.57
C VAL A 292 -7.33 14.68 -7.69
N GLY A 293 -8.47 14.42 -8.32
CA GLY A 293 -9.62 13.75 -7.72
C GLY A 293 -10.80 14.67 -7.40
N GLU A 294 -10.74 15.97 -7.75
CA GLU A 294 -11.85 16.90 -7.60
C GLU A 294 -13.07 16.47 -8.44
N GLU A 295 -12.81 16.04 -9.67
CA GLU A 295 -13.82 15.46 -10.57
C GLU A 295 -13.27 14.20 -11.21
N VAL A 296 -14.10 13.16 -11.29
CA VAL A 296 -13.78 11.93 -12.00
C VAL A 296 -14.89 11.63 -13.00
N ALA A 297 -14.51 11.51 -14.28
CA ALA A 297 -15.40 11.07 -15.34
C ALA A 297 -14.96 9.71 -15.87
N MET A 298 -15.91 8.80 -16.09
CA MET A 298 -15.64 7.45 -16.57
C MET A 298 -16.61 7.06 -17.69
N SER A 299 -16.10 6.30 -18.65
CA SER A 299 -16.88 5.78 -19.78
C SER A 299 -16.45 4.35 -20.08
N ARG A 300 -17.43 3.47 -20.31
CA ARG A 300 -17.23 2.09 -20.79
C ARG A 300 -16.18 1.31 -19.99
N ILE A 301 -16.12 1.52 -18.68
CA ILE A 301 -15.30 0.74 -17.75
C ILE A 301 -16.02 -0.58 -17.49
N ASN A 302 -15.62 -1.62 -18.22
CA ASN A 302 -16.25 -2.93 -18.17
C ASN A 302 -15.30 -3.97 -17.57
N GLY A 303 -15.86 -4.88 -16.78
CA GLY A 303 -15.11 -5.97 -16.13
C GLY A 303 -14.61 -5.61 -14.74
N TYR A 304 -14.39 -6.65 -13.93
CA TYR A 304 -14.02 -6.53 -12.52
C TYR A 304 -12.81 -5.63 -12.30
N LEU A 305 -11.73 -5.85 -13.07
CA LEU A 305 -10.47 -5.19 -12.77
C LEU A 305 -10.39 -3.78 -13.33
N SER A 306 -11.01 -3.51 -14.47
CA SER A 306 -11.22 -2.13 -14.95
C SER A 306 -11.95 -1.29 -13.89
N SER A 307 -13.01 -1.86 -13.28
CA SER A 307 -13.75 -1.19 -12.20
C SER A 307 -12.92 -1.01 -10.93
N ARG A 308 -12.07 -1.98 -10.58
CA ARG A 308 -11.13 -1.84 -9.45
C ARG A 308 -10.08 -0.76 -9.67
N ILE A 309 -9.53 -0.67 -10.88
CA ILE A 309 -8.59 0.40 -11.27
C ILE A 309 -9.27 1.75 -11.10
N ALA A 310 -10.50 1.89 -11.63
CA ALA A 310 -11.27 3.13 -11.49
C ALA A 310 -11.53 3.46 -10.01
N PHE A 311 -11.97 2.49 -9.22
CA PHE A 311 -12.25 2.67 -7.80
C PHE A 311 -11.01 3.10 -7.01
N TYR A 312 -9.86 2.47 -7.23
CA TYR A 312 -8.62 2.87 -6.59
C TYR A 312 -8.24 4.32 -6.94
N LEU A 313 -8.25 4.65 -8.22
CA LEU A 313 -7.86 5.97 -8.71
C LEU A 313 -8.78 7.09 -8.22
N MET A 314 -10.08 6.81 -8.03
CA MET A 314 -11.04 7.75 -7.44
C MET A 314 -10.75 8.09 -5.97
N ASN A 315 -10.05 7.23 -5.25
CA ASN A 315 -9.74 7.42 -3.83
C ASN A 315 -8.36 8.05 -3.59
N LEU A 316 -7.58 8.34 -4.64
CA LEU A 316 -6.27 8.96 -4.50
C LEU A 316 -6.36 10.46 -4.25
N HIS A 317 -5.52 10.97 -3.34
CA HIS A 317 -5.23 12.40 -3.24
C HIS A 317 -3.72 12.67 -3.13
N ILE A 318 -3.30 13.91 -3.38
CA ILE A 318 -1.89 14.35 -3.28
C ILE A 318 -1.60 15.23 -2.06
N ARG A 319 -2.63 15.52 -1.23
CA ARG A 319 -2.41 16.30 -0.02
C ARG A 319 -1.33 15.66 0.85
N PRO A 320 -0.32 16.43 1.33
CA PRO A 320 0.65 15.94 2.28
C PRO A 320 -0.06 15.36 3.50
N ARG A 321 0.35 14.17 3.94
CA ARG A 321 -0.22 13.51 5.10
C ARG A 321 0.80 12.63 5.79
N ASN A 322 0.53 12.33 7.05
CA ASN A 322 1.30 11.41 7.86
C ASN A 322 0.43 10.22 8.24
N ILE A 323 0.91 9.02 7.91
CA ILE A 323 0.30 7.77 8.31
C ILE A 323 1.17 7.20 9.43
N PHE A 324 0.63 7.11 10.62
CA PHE A 324 1.35 6.60 11.77
C PHE A 324 0.94 5.15 12.02
N PHE A 325 1.92 4.26 12.10
CA PHE A 325 1.72 2.88 12.52
C PHE A 325 2.23 2.72 13.95
N SER A 326 1.41 2.11 14.79
CA SER A 326 1.86 1.54 16.06
C SER A 326 1.29 0.15 16.18
N ARG A 327 2.02 -0.78 16.79
CA ARG A 327 1.36 -1.99 17.30
C ARG A 327 0.48 -1.61 18.48
N HIS A 328 -0.45 -2.49 18.84
CA HIS A 328 -1.00 -2.46 20.19
C HIS A 328 0.15 -2.50 21.21
N GLY A 329 -0.09 -1.98 22.41
CA GLY A 329 0.90 -2.15 23.47
C GLY A 329 1.10 -3.62 23.82
N GLU A 330 2.18 -3.91 24.55
CA GLU A 330 2.54 -5.27 24.96
C GLU A 330 1.34 -5.99 25.60
N SER A 331 0.93 -7.14 25.05
CA SER A 331 -0.14 -7.98 25.59
C SER A 331 0.39 -9.15 26.40
N GLN A 332 -0.47 -9.82 27.18
CA GLN A 332 -0.04 -10.99 27.97
C GLN A 332 0.51 -12.12 27.09
N TYR A 333 -0.08 -12.35 25.91
CA TYR A 333 0.46 -13.34 24.97
C TYR A 333 1.83 -12.94 24.41
N ASN A 334 2.15 -11.65 24.31
CA ASN A 334 3.51 -11.24 23.94
C ASN A 334 4.52 -11.62 25.01
N VAL A 335 4.20 -11.35 26.28
CA VAL A 335 5.04 -11.72 27.43
C VAL A 335 5.26 -13.24 27.46
N GLU A 336 4.22 -14.03 27.15
CA GLU A 336 4.28 -15.49 27.11
C GLU A 336 4.86 -16.08 25.81
N GLY A 337 5.20 -15.26 24.80
CA GLY A 337 5.73 -15.74 23.51
C GLY A 337 4.70 -16.44 22.60
N LYS A 338 3.40 -16.25 22.86
CA LYS A 338 2.30 -16.88 22.11
C LYS A 338 1.83 -16.02 20.93
N ILE A 339 1.38 -16.67 19.85
CA ILE A 339 0.82 -16.01 18.65
C ILE A 339 -0.71 -16.02 18.63
N GLY A 340 -1.32 -15.11 17.87
CA GLY A 340 -2.78 -15.07 17.66
C GLY A 340 -3.60 -14.65 18.90
N GLY A 341 -4.85 -15.10 18.96
CA GLY A 341 -5.76 -14.93 20.11
C GLY A 341 -6.20 -13.49 20.44
N ASP A 342 -6.90 -13.35 21.58
CA ASP A 342 -7.54 -12.11 22.05
C ASP A 342 -7.21 -11.79 23.54
N SER A 343 -5.92 -11.76 23.86
CA SER A 343 -5.43 -11.45 25.22
C SER A 343 -5.53 -9.96 25.57
N LEU A 344 -5.58 -9.67 26.87
CA LEU A 344 -5.53 -8.32 27.44
C LEU A 344 -4.12 -7.71 27.31
N LEU A 345 -4.05 -6.39 27.42
CA LEU A 345 -2.78 -5.68 27.60
C LEU A 345 -2.06 -6.10 28.89
N SER A 346 -0.73 -6.08 28.83
CA SER A 346 0.12 -6.02 30.01
C SER A 346 0.07 -4.59 30.61
N PRO A 347 0.59 -4.39 31.83
CA PRO A 347 0.68 -3.05 32.42
C PRO A 347 1.45 -2.01 31.58
N ARG A 348 2.26 -2.44 30.60
CA ARG A 348 3.17 -1.57 29.83
C ARG A 348 2.56 -0.95 28.55
N GLY A 349 1.28 -1.20 28.22
CA GLY A 349 0.84 -1.12 26.82
C GLY A 349 -0.32 -0.18 26.39
N MET A 350 -0.50 1.06 26.86
CA MET A 350 -1.81 1.78 26.72
C MET A 350 -1.82 3.14 25.94
N HIS A 351 -2.26 3.28 24.63
CA HIS A 351 -2.56 4.56 23.84
C HIS A 351 -3.46 4.44 22.50
N CYS A 352 -4.04 5.48 21.83
CA CYS A 352 -5.30 5.49 20.96
C CYS A 352 -5.42 5.99 19.52
N VAL A 353 -6.23 5.26 18.71
CA VAL A 353 -5.94 5.02 17.29
C VAL A 353 -7.10 4.29 16.54
N TRP A 354 -7.11 4.19 15.19
CA TRP A 354 -7.81 3.10 14.49
C TRP A 354 -7.43 1.74 15.08
N THR A 355 -8.40 0.88 15.32
CA THR A 355 -8.15 -0.40 15.99
C THR A 355 -8.61 -1.58 15.16
N SER A 356 -8.01 -2.73 15.42
CA SER A 356 -8.68 -4.00 15.15
C SER A 356 -9.86 -4.23 16.11
N THR A 357 -10.59 -5.32 15.93
CA THR A 357 -11.66 -5.73 16.86
C THR A 357 -11.12 -6.43 18.12
N LEU A 358 -9.81 -6.75 18.14
CA LEU A 358 -9.17 -7.47 19.25
C LEU A 358 -8.92 -6.55 20.44
N LYS A 359 -9.16 -7.04 21.65
CA LYS A 359 -9.15 -6.26 22.91
C LYS A 359 -7.90 -5.42 23.07
N ARG A 360 -6.73 -5.97 22.78
CA ARG A 360 -5.45 -5.25 22.95
C ARG A 360 -5.38 -3.96 22.14
N THR A 361 -5.90 -3.91 20.91
CA THR A 361 -5.88 -2.67 20.12
C THR A 361 -6.87 -1.65 20.68
N ILE A 362 -8.07 -2.09 21.04
CA ILE A 362 -9.13 -1.28 21.66
C ILE A 362 -8.70 -0.71 23.01
N GLN A 363 -8.08 -1.51 23.87
CA GLN A 363 -7.59 -1.09 25.19
C GLN A 363 -6.38 -0.18 25.10
N THR A 364 -5.51 -0.38 24.10
CA THR A 364 -4.47 0.63 23.80
C THR A 364 -5.28 1.90 23.52
N ALA A 365 -6.27 1.80 22.63
CA ALA A 365 -7.01 2.94 22.16
C ALA A 365 -8.10 3.56 23.00
N GLN A 366 -8.30 3.17 24.26
CA GLN A 366 -9.31 3.84 25.07
C GLN A 366 -8.84 5.21 25.62
N TYR A 367 -7.52 5.45 25.71
CA TYR A 367 -6.97 6.57 26.50
C TYR A 367 -6.59 7.85 25.76
N LEU A 368 -6.52 7.89 24.42
CA LEU A 368 -6.29 9.18 23.72
C LEU A 368 -7.63 9.83 23.38
N PRO A 369 -7.68 11.17 23.29
CA PRO A 369 -8.91 11.92 23.12
C PRO A 369 -9.42 11.96 21.66
N TYR A 370 -9.08 10.97 20.83
CA TYR A 370 -9.48 10.91 19.41
C TYR A 370 -10.66 9.96 19.17
N THR A 371 -11.41 10.14 18.09
CA THR A 371 -12.46 9.19 17.68
C THR A 371 -11.84 7.85 17.29
N LYS A 372 -12.39 6.74 17.80
CA LYS A 372 -11.92 5.38 17.50
C LYS A 372 -12.81 4.76 16.43
N LEU A 373 -12.20 4.28 15.36
CA LEU A 373 -12.86 3.47 14.34
C LEU A 373 -12.27 2.07 14.39
N THR A 374 -13.14 1.09 14.55
CA THR A 374 -12.76 -0.32 14.71
C THR A 374 -13.01 -1.07 13.41
N TRP A 375 -11.98 -1.73 12.89
CA TRP A 375 -12.02 -2.42 11.61
C TRP A 375 -11.65 -3.89 11.79
N LYS A 376 -12.57 -4.80 11.46
CA LYS A 376 -12.29 -6.24 11.47
C LYS A 376 -11.16 -6.63 10.53
N SER A 377 -11.03 -5.94 9.39
CA SER A 377 -9.91 -6.13 8.47
C SER A 377 -8.54 -5.82 9.07
N LEU A 378 -8.45 -5.17 10.24
CA LEU A 378 -7.20 -4.93 10.96
C LEU A 378 -6.87 -6.00 12.02
N ASP A 379 -7.70 -7.03 12.22
CA ASP A 379 -7.41 -8.15 13.14
C ASP A 379 -6.11 -8.85 12.74
N GLU A 380 -5.38 -9.42 13.72
CA GLU A 380 -4.12 -10.14 13.44
C GLU A 380 -4.35 -11.31 12.48
N LEU A 381 -3.29 -11.73 11.79
CA LEU A 381 -3.30 -12.95 10.98
C LEU A 381 -3.77 -14.13 11.83
N ASP A 382 -4.81 -14.83 11.35
CA ASP A 382 -5.38 -16.01 12.01
C ASP A 382 -4.45 -17.22 11.84
N ALA A 383 -3.87 -17.73 12.93
CA ALA A 383 -3.00 -18.90 12.89
C ALA A 383 -3.78 -20.23 13.00
N GLY A 384 -5.12 -20.19 12.97
CA GLY A 384 -5.99 -21.35 12.94
C GLY A 384 -5.75 -22.29 14.11
N VAL A 385 -5.43 -23.56 13.83
CA VAL A 385 -5.11 -24.54 14.88
C VAL A 385 -3.89 -24.19 15.73
N CYS A 386 -3.03 -23.27 15.26
CA CYS A 386 -1.83 -22.82 15.96
C CYS A 386 -2.05 -21.58 16.84
N ASP A 387 -3.28 -21.07 16.92
CA ASP A 387 -3.59 -19.90 17.76
C ASP A 387 -3.33 -20.20 19.25
N GLY A 388 -2.67 -19.26 19.94
CA GLY A 388 -2.32 -19.39 21.35
C GLY A 388 -1.14 -20.31 21.66
N MET A 389 -0.47 -20.86 20.63
CA MET A 389 0.75 -21.66 20.79
C MET A 389 2.01 -20.79 20.70
N THR A 390 3.09 -21.26 21.31
CA THR A 390 4.47 -20.78 21.09
C THR A 390 5.06 -21.39 19.81
N TYR A 391 6.16 -20.85 19.30
CA TYR A 391 6.82 -21.41 18.11
C TYR A 391 7.41 -22.80 18.37
N GLU A 392 7.92 -23.04 19.57
CA GLU A 392 8.48 -24.32 20.01
C GLU A 392 7.39 -25.40 20.09
N GLU A 393 6.20 -25.06 20.60
CA GLU A 393 5.05 -25.97 20.61
C GLU A 393 4.58 -26.32 19.20
N ILE A 394 4.61 -25.35 18.27
CA ILE A 394 4.25 -25.58 16.86
C ILE A 394 5.28 -26.49 16.18
N GLU A 395 6.57 -26.27 16.42
CA GLU A 395 7.64 -27.11 15.86
C GLU A 395 7.51 -28.57 16.31
N GLN A 396 7.14 -28.80 17.58
CA GLN A 396 6.94 -30.13 18.14
C GLN A 396 5.63 -30.78 17.66
N ALA A 397 4.52 -30.05 17.67
CA ALA A 397 3.20 -30.58 17.34
C ALA A 397 2.94 -30.68 15.82
N TYR A 398 3.51 -29.76 15.04
CA TYR A 398 3.30 -29.62 13.60
C TYR A 398 4.62 -29.32 12.84
N PRO A 399 5.61 -30.24 12.86
CA PRO A 399 6.94 -30.00 12.28
C PRO A 399 6.91 -29.70 10.77
N ASP A 400 6.03 -30.38 10.02
CA ASP A 400 5.86 -30.14 8.58
C ASP A 400 5.34 -28.72 8.31
N ASP A 401 4.38 -28.24 9.11
CA ASP A 401 3.84 -26.88 8.98
C ASP A 401 4.88 -25.81 9.33
N TYR A 402 5.67 -26.05 10.37
CA TYR A 402 6.77 -25.19 10.76
C TYR A 402 7.78 -25.03 9.60
N ALA A 403 8.21 -26.15 9.01
CA ALA A 403 9.14 -26.16 7.88
C ALA A 403 8.56 -25.49 6.62
N ASN A 404 7.32 -25.83 6.25
CA ASN A 404 6.63 -25.24 5.09
C ASN A 404 6.47 -23.72 5.22
N ARG A 405 6.18 -23.25 6.44
CA ARG A 405 6.10 -21.81 6.74
C ARG A 405 7.44 -21.12 6.61
N ASP A 406 8.54 -21.77 6.97
CA ASP A 406 9.88 -21.20 6.85
C ASP A 406 10.37 -21.16 5.39
N GLU A 407 9.99 -22.15 4.60
CA GLU A 407 10.29 -22.19 3.16
C GLU A 407 9.58 -21.06 2.39
N ASP A 408 8.28 -20.89 2.61
CA ASP A 408 7.45 -19.91 1.89
C ASP A 408 6.44 -19.23 2.81
N LYS A 409 6.94 -18.38 3.71
CA LYS A 409 6.15 -17.69 4.72
C LYS A 409 5.04 -16.80 4.16
N PHE A 410 5.19 -16.32 2.93
CA PHE A 410 4.18 -15.45 2.31
C PHE A 410 2.96 -16.26 1.87
N ASN A 411 3.18 -17.41 1.21
CA ASN A 411 2.10 -18.25 0.68
C ASN A 411 1.63 -19.35 1.63
N TYR A 412 2.39 -19.68 2.67
CA TYR A 412 1.99 -20.65 3.67
C TYR A 412 0.71 -20.18 4.37
N ARG A 413 -0.31 -21.04 4.33
CA ARG A 413 -1.58 -20.84 5.03
C ARG A 413 -1.67 -21.77 6.23
N TYR A 414 -1.91 -21.20 7.40
CA TYR A 414 -2.20 -21.99 8.59
C TYR A 414 -3.46 -22.84 8.39
N ARG A 415 -3.48 -24.04 9.00
CA ARG A 415 -4.64 -24.93 8.93
C ARG A 415 -5.83 -24.28 9.64
N GLY A 416 -6.90 -24.02 8.87
CA GLY A 416 -8.07 -23.31 9.38
C GLY A 416 -7.85 -21.81 9.60
N GLY A 417 -6.72 -21.25 9.14
CA GLY A 417 -6.37 -19.85 9.31
C GLY A 417 -6.02 -19.16 7.99
N GLU A 418 -5.10 -18.20 8.07
CA GLU A 418 -4.70 -17.29 6.98
C GLU A 418 -3.23 -17.47 6.58
N SER A 419 -2.92 -17.03 5.37
CA SER A 419 -1.58 -16.70 4.89
C SER A 419 -1.37 -15.19 4.84
N TYR A 420 -0.13 -14.71 4.66
CA TYR A 420 0.10 -13.28 4.40
C TYR A 420 -0.59 -12.80 3.12
N ARG A 421 -0.72 -13.68 2.12
CA ARG A 421 -1.51 -13.42 0.90
C ARG A 421 -2.98 -13.17 1.23
N ASP A 422 -3.61 -14.00 2.07
CA ASP A 422 -5.00 -13.78 2.49
C ASP A 422 -5.17 -12.43 3.19
N VAL A 423 -4.20 -12.08 4.05
CA VAL A 423 -4.14 -10.79 4.75
C VAL A 423 -4.06 -9.62 3.76
N VAL A 424 -3.21 -9.71 2.73
CA VAL A 424 -3.12 -8.68 1.67
C VAL A 424 -4.48 -8.46 1.01
N VAL A 425 -5.17 -9.53 0.63
CA VAL A 425 -6.49 -9.43 -0.02
C VAL A 425 -7.52 -8.76 0.90
N ARG A 426 -7.59 -9.13 2.19
CA ARG A 426 -8.57 -8.49 3.11
C ARG A 426 -8.22 -7.08 3.55
N LEU A 427 -6.95 -6.67 3.43
CA LEU A 427 -6.50 -5.32 3.74
C LEU A 427 -6.72 -4.34 2.60
N GLU A 428 -7.12 -4.81 1.42
CA GLU A 428 -7.40 -3.94 0.28
C GLU A 428 -8.36 -2.79 0.61
N PRO A 429 -9.54 -2.99 1.27
CA PRO A 429 -10.41 -1.89 1.66
C PRO A 429 -9.75 -0.89 2.62
N VAL A 430 -8.83 -1.36 3.47
CA VAL A 430 -8.06 -0.51 4.38
C VAL A 430 -7.09 0.36 3.58
N ILE A 431 -6.41 -0.19 2.57
CA ILE A 431 -5.54 0.58 1.67
C ILE A 431 -6.34 1.66 0.93
N MET A 432 -7.55 1.36 0.45
CA MET A 432 -8.41 2.35 -0.20
C MET A 432 -8.70 3.53 0.73
N GLU A 433 -9.06 3.23 1.97
CA GLU A 433 -9.35 4.28 2.95
C GLU A 433 -8.08 5.05 3.36
N LEU A 434 -6.92 4.40 3.47
CA LEU A 434 -5.65 5.09 3.78
C LEU A 434 -5.11 5.95 2.63
N GLU A 435 -5.51 5.67 1.40
CA GLU A 435 -5.24 6.55 0.26
C GLU A 435 -6.18 7.74 0.18
N ARG A 436 -7.37 7.65 0.82
CA ARG A 436 -8.40 8.69 0.90
C ARG A 436 -8.24 9.63 2.11
N GLN A 437 -7.76 9.09 3.22
CA GLN A 437 -7.63 9.80 4.50
C GLN A 437 -6.33 10.59 4.59
N GLU A 438 -6.35 11.68 5.34
CA GLU A 438 -5.17 12.49 5.65
C GLU A 438 -4.36 11.91 6.83
N ASN A 439 -4.13 12.70 7.88
CA ASN A 439 -3.37 12.24 9.03
C ASN A 439 -4.13 11.15 9.79
N ILE A 440 -3.49 10.01 9.96
CA ILE A 440 -4.13 8.85 10.57
C ILE A 440 -3.14 8.02 11.35
N LEU A 441 -3.56 7.55 12.52
CA LEU A 441 -2.81 6.60 13.32
C LEU A 441 -3.54 5.25 13.22
N ILE A 442 -2.77 4.16 13.09
CA ILE A 442 -3.27 2.76 13.06
C ILE A 442 -2.61 1.94 14.17
N ILE A 443 -3.43 1.33 15.04
CA ILE A 443 -3.03 0.36 16.04
C ILE A 443 -3.44 -0.99 15.52
N GLY A 444 -2.45 -1.63 14.92
CA GLY A 444 -2.59 -2.94 14.33
C GLY A 444 -1.74 -3.96 15.06
N HIS A 445 -1.45 -5.02 14.33
CA HIS A 445 -0.66 -6.14 14.79
C HIS A 445 0.55 -6.38 13.89
N GLN A 446 1.39 -7.34 14.25
CA GLN A 446 2.68 -7.49 13.60
C GLN A 446 2.52 -7.87 12.13
N ALA A 447 1.69 -8.86 11.78
CA ALA A 447 1.53 -9.26 10.37
C ALA A 447 0.82 -8.17 9.55
N ILE A 448 -0.17 -7.53 10.15
CA ILE A 448 -1.00 -6.48 9.51
C ILE A 448 -0.17 -5.26 9.14
N LEU A 449 0.61 -4.73 10.09
CA LEU A 449 1.43 -3.56 9.86
C LEU A 449 2.58 -3.85 8.88
N ARG A 450 3.07 -5.10 8.79
CA ARG A 450 4.01 -5.50 7.72
C ARG A 450 3.38 -5.37 6.34
N CYS A 451 2.13 -5.82 6.17
CA CYS A 451 1.42 -5.71 4.88
C CYS A 451 1.21 -4.25 4.46
N LEU A 452 0.77 -3.41 5.40
CA LEU A 452 0.56 -1.97 5.15
C LEU A 452 1.89 -1.26 4.87
N TYR A 453 2.93 -1.55 5.66
CA TYR A 453 4.27 -1.00 5.46
C TYR A 453 4.84 -1.39 4.09
N ALA A 454 4.71 -2.65 3.69
CA ALA A 454 5.17 -3.13 2.39
C ALA A 454 4.50 -2.40 1.22
N TYR A 455 3.21 -2.05 1.34
CA TYR A 455 2.50 -1.25 0.34
C TYR A 455 3.13 0.15 0.19
N PHE A 456 3.28 0.89 1.28
CA PHE A 456 3.80 2.27 1.24
C PHE A 456 5.28 2.35 0.86
N HIS A 457 6.10 1.36 1.22
CA HIS A 457 7.51 1.29 0.84
C HIS A 457 7.78 0.53 -0.46
N HIS A 458 6.73 0.00 -1.11
CA HIS A 458 6.82 -0.73 -2.38
C HIS A 458 7.73 -1.96 -2.31
N LEU A 459 7.67 -2.67 -1.18
CA LEU A 459 8.54 -3.81 -0.92
C LEU A 459 8.03 -5.08 -1.63
N PRO A 460 8.94 -5.96 -2.11
CA PRO A 460 8.57 -7.26 -2.63
C PRO A 460 7.83 -8.13 -1.60
N GLN A 461 6.89 -8.95 -2.08
CA GLN A 461 6.12 -9.87 -1.23
C GLN A 461 6.99 -10.89 -0.48
N VAL A 462 8.12 -11.29 -1.07
CA VAL A 462 9.07 -12.22 -0.44
C VAL A 462 9.72 -11.64 0.83
N ASP A 463 9.78 -10.31 0.95
CA ASP A 463 10.37 -9.61 2.08
C ASP A 463 9.30 -9.20 3.10
N LEU A 464 8.05 -9.05 2.67
CA LEU A 464 6.92 -8.57 3.47
C LEU A 464 6.77 -9.30 4.82
N PRO A 465 6.77 -10.65 4.92
CA PRO A 465 6.63 -11.35 6.20
C PRO A 465 7.78 -11.15 7.20
N TYR A 466 8.86 -10.49 6.78
CA TYR A 466 10.10 -10.32 7.54
C TYR A 466 10.40 -8.86 7.89
N ILE A 467 9.52 -7.91 7.53
CA ILE A 467 9.70 -6.51 7.91
C ILE A 467 9.69 -6.37 9.45
N LYS A 468 10.62 -5.59 10.00
CA LYS A 468 10.70 -5.35 11.44
C LYS A 468 9.74 -4.24 11.87
N ILE A 469 8.70 -4.64 12.61
CA ILE A 469 7.72 -3.75 13.26
C ILE A 469 7.79 -3.98 14.78
N PRO A 470 8.66 -3.25 15.51
CA PRO A 470 8.84 -3.42 16.95
C PRO A 470 7.60 -3.06 17.77
N LEU A 471 7.49 -3.60 18.97
CA LEU A 471 6.56 -3.08 19.99
C LEU A 471 7.00 -1.69 20.45
N HIS A 472 6.06 -0.92 21.00
CA HIS A 472 6.28 0.39 21.62
C HIS A 472 7.08 1.37 20.73
N THR A 473 6.91 1.27 19.42
CA THR A 473 7.54 2.16 18.45
C THR A 473 6.45 2.67 17.52
N VAL A 474 6.31 3.99 17.45
CA VAL A 474 5.49 4.66 16.45
C VAL A 474 6.33 4.84 15.20
N ILE A 475 5.86 4.30 14.07
CA ILE A 475 6.47 4.47 12.76
C ILE A 475 5.63 5.50 12.02
N LYS A 476 6.16 6.71 11.83
CA LYS A 476 5.54 7.75 11.01
C LYS A 476 5.97 7.53 9.58
N LEU A 477 5.00 7.36 8.71
CA LEU A 477 5.16 7.28 7.27
C LEU A 477 4.67 8.59 6.64
N THR A 478 5.50 9.18 5.79
CA THR A 478 5.12 10.35 4.99
C THR A 478 5.14 9.94 3.52
N PRO A 479 3.98 9.56 2.94
CA PRO A 479 3.89 9.16 1.55
C PRO A 479 4.32 10.29 0.61
N LYS A 480 5.20 9.95 -0.33
CA LYS A 480 5.65 10.84 -1.40
C LYS A 480 5.22 10.27 -2.75
N ALA A 481 5.34 11.07 -3.81
CA ALA A 481 4.99 10.65 -5.16
C ALA A 481 5.77 9.42 -5.67
N TYR A 482 6.97 9.18 -5.14
CA TYR A 482 7.89 8.13 -5.61
C TYR A 482 8.53 7.33 -4.47
N GLY A 483 7.88 7.28 -3.32
CA GLY A 483 8.37 6.54 -2.15
C GLY A 483 7.62 6.94 -0.89
N CYS A 484 8.17 6.57 0.25
CA CYS A 484 7.65 6.95 1.55
C CYS A 484 8.84 7.22 2.47
N ASP A 485 8.85 8.39 3.10
CA ASP A 485 9.80 8.62 4.19
C ASP A 485 9.31 7.86 5.43
N GLU A 486 10.25 7.44 6.26
CA GLU A 486 9.95 6.87 7.58
C GLU A 486 10.70 7.60 8.68
N GLU A 487 10.02 7.80 9.80
CA GLU A 487 10.60 8.19 11.08
C GLU A 487 10.11 7.20 12.14
N ARG A 488 10.99 6.80 13.08
CA ARG A 488 10.66 5.84 14.14
C ARG A 488 10.85 6.49 15.50
N TYR A 489 9.79 6.51 16.29
CA TYR A 489 9.79 7.04 17.65
C TYR A 489 9.57 5.87 18.61
N THR A 490 10.67 5.38 19.20
CA THR A 490 10.61 4.36 20.25
C THR A 490 10.23 5.02 21.56
N LEU A 491 9.13 4.55 22.15
CA LEU A 491 8.67 5.02 23.45
C LEU A 491 9.61 4.48 24.54
N PRO A 492 9.80 5.20 25.66
CA PRO A 492 10.67 4.78 26.76
C PRO A 492 10.03 3.67 27.61
N ILE A 493 9.50 2.63 26.97
CA ILE A 493 8.80 1.52 27.61
C ILE A 493 9.37 0.23 27.06
N ASN A 494 10.00 -0.57 27.92
CA ASN A 494 10.57 -1.85 27.53
C ASN A 494 9.50 -2.82 27.01
N ALA A 495 9.87 -3.60 25.99
CA ALA A 495 9.04 -4.66 25.42
C ALA A 495 9.90 -5.82 24.94
N VAL A 496 9.29 -7.01 24.88
CA VAL A 496 9.90 -8.19 24.26
C VAL A 496 10.07 -8.03 22.73
N ASP A 497 11.12 -8.61 22.15
CA ASP A 497 11.27 -8.69 20.68
C ASP A 497 10.53 -9.92 20.14
N THR A 498 9.52 -9.68 19.30
CA THR A 498 8.71 -10.73 18.65
C THR A 498 9.11 -10.97 17.19
N HIS A 499 10.23 -10.39 16.74
CA HIS A 499 10.73 -10.54 15.38
C HIS A 499 11.52 -11.85 15.22
N ARG A 500 11.05 -12.72 14.33
CA ARG A 500 11.79 -13.90 13.87
C ARG A 500 12.41 -13.64 12.50
N PRO A 501 13.74 -13.70 12.36
CA PRO A 501 14.43 -13.44 11.09
C PRO A 501 14.13 -14.53 10.06
N LYS A 502 14.40 -14.22 8.79
CA LYS A 502 14.32 -15.20 7.69
C LYS A 502 15.40 -16.28 7.90
N PRO A 503 15.06 -17.58 7.85
CA PRO A 503 16.05 -18.64 7.88
C PRO A 503 17.09 -18.47 6.77
N LYS A 504 18.37 -18.70 7.06
CA LYS A 504 19.45 -18.58 6.08
C LYS A 504 19.47 -19.79 5.14
N THR A 505 18.71 -19.77 4.05
CA THR A 505 18.99 -20.58 2.85
C THR A 505 19.81 -19.76 1.85
N ALA A 506 20.73 -20.43 1.13
CA ALA A 506 21.80 -19.80 0.35
C ALA A 506 21.29 -18.88 -0.78
N ARG A 507 22.03 -17.78 -1.00
CA ARG A 507 21.84 -16.65 -1.93
C ARG A 507 20.95 -15.52 -1.42
N GLN A 508 21.56 -14.61 -0.67
CA GLN A 508 21.05 -13.25 -0.49
C GLN A 508 21.44 -12.41 -1.71
N PRO A 509 20.50 -11.84 -2.48
CA PRO A 509 20.80 -10.63 -3.24
C PRO A 509 20.88 -9.45 -2.26
N SER A 510 21.93 -8.64 -2.41
CA SER A 510 22.12 -7.39 -1.68
C SER A 510 20.92 -6.45 -1.88
N ILE A 511 20.36 -5.94 -0.78
CA ILE A 511 19.33 -4.90 -0.80
C ILE A 511 20.00 -3.61 -1.25
N ASN A 512 19.92 -3.31 -2.55
CA ASN A 512 20.06 -1.94 -3.02
C ASN A 512 18.67 -1.29 -2.95
N SER A 513 18.45 -0.43 -1.96
CA SER A 513 17.29 0.48 -1.93
C SER A 513 17.42 1.47 -3.09
N THR A 514 17.11 1.02 -4.30
CA THR A 514 17.11 1.92 -5.45
C THR A 514 15.75 2.61 -5.48
N THR A 515 15.70 3.85 -4.99
CA THR A 515 14.68 4.86 -5.33
C THR A 515 14.71 5.25 -6.81
N GLN A 516 15.60 4.64 -7.62
CA GLN A 516 15.67 4.88 -9.04
C GLN A 516 14.56 4.13 -9.80
N ARG A 517 13.75 4.94 -10.48
CA ARG A 517 12.90 4.63 -11.64
C ARG A 517 13.41 3.42 -12.45
N ARG A 518 12.86 2.22 -12.23
CA ARG A 518 13.04 1.07 -13.14
C ARG A 518 11.95 1.07 -14.20
N TYR A 519 12.19 1.75 -15.32
CA TYR A 519 11.40 1.51 -16.52
C TYR A 519 12.14 0.56 -17.44
N PHE A 520 11.37 -0.14 -18.26
CA PHE A 520 11.95 -1.09 -19.19
C PHE A 520 12.43 -0.38 -20.45
N VAL A 521 13.70 -0.60 -20.77
CA VAL A 521 14.29 -0.40 -22.08
C VAL A 521 15.02 -1.70 -22.38
N GLU A 522 14.91 -2.23 -23.59
CA GLU A 522 15.73 -3.37 -23.98
C GLU A 522 17.19 -2.91 -24.07
N ASP A 523 18.03 -3.43 -23.18
CA ASP A 523 19.47 -3.31 -23.30
C ASP A 523 19.97 -4.50 -24.13
N GLU A 524 20.60 -4.23 -25.27
CA GLU A 524 21.21 -5.25 -26.15
C GLU A 524 22.40 -6.01 -25.51
N ASP A 525 22.77 -5.74 -24.26
CA ASP A 525 24.03 -6.21 -23.65
C ASP A 525 23.93 -7.51 -22.81
N GLN A 526 22.81 -8.24 -22.86
CA GLN A 526 22.68 -9.55 -22.16
C GLN A 526 23.21 -10.76 -22.94
N THR A 527 24.13 -10.58 -23.89
CA THR A 527 24.78 -11.70 -24.61
C THR A 527 26.27 -11.91 -24.28
N LYS A 528 26.80 -11.33 -23.19
CA LYS A 528 28.17 -11.62 -22.74
C LYS A 528 28.27 -11.97 -21.25
N VAL A 529 27.61 -13.05 -20.82
CA VAL A 529 28.10 -13.85 -19.68
C VAL A 529 27.80 -15.34 -19.93
N SER A 530 28.52 -15.90 -20.90
CA SER A 530 28.80 -17.34 -20.95
C SER A 530 29.97 -17.56 -21.89
N ALA A 531 31.17 -17.38 -21.35
CA ALA A 531 32.39 -18.06 -21.74
C ALA A 531 33.22 -18.25 -20.46
#